data_AF-A0A8G0ZUN5-F1
#
_entry.id   AF-A0A8G0ZUN5-F1
#
_cell.length_a   1.000
_cell.length_b   1.000
_cell.length_c   1.000
_cell.angle_alpha   90.00
_cell.angle_beta   90.00
_cell.angle_gamma   90.00
#
_symmetry.space_group_name_H-M   'P 1'
#
loop_
_entity.id
_entity.type
_entity.pdbx_description
1 polymer ?
#
loop_
_entity_poly.entity_id
_entity_poly.type
_entity_poly.pdbx_seq_one_letter_code
_entity_poly.pdbx_strand_id
1 'polypeptide(L)'
;MRVVVLGGSGVFGSRLVRLLARDGHEVLAAGRGEAALRRLSAETGCGVLVLDRRGDLGALWAAVPEVVVDAAGPFHAYGGDPWRLARDCIARGVHYLDLADDAAFCAGIGALDAEARAAGVVALSGVSSVPCLSSLAVAALAEGWAEVDLISSAILPGNRAPRGRSVVESILHQAGTAFAQVLDGRSEPVRSWSDPRAFELAPGMRRRGYVIEVPDQRLFPAAFGARTVEFRAGMELGVMNRGLAVLSWLRGRLGFGMPGWLVAAVRGAAVVLAPFGSDAGGMVVEVTGRGAGGWERRRWVLLAERGEGPFVPAVAARAVLRDLGALAPGARPAVAVLPLGRAEAAMGDLAVTLGREAEPVVPLFAAVLGADFARLPEEVRATHDHAGPRRWAGRAEVERGRGLLARAIAALFRFPAAGRDVPVEVVKRPVAGGEIWERRFGARRFRSRLSGRSGRLVERFGPFAFDLGLELRDGALHWPLLAGRCLGLPLPRWCLPCVVAREVAEAGRFRFHVEMHAPFGGGLIVAYRGWLAAAGADG
;
A
#
# COMPACT_ATOMS: atom_id res chain seq x y z
N MET A 1 -13.54 7.87 -33.09
CA MET A 1 -12.81 6.63 -32.80
C MET A 1 -13.80 5.50 -32.56
N ARG A 2 -13.57 4.36 -33.19
CA ARG A 2 -14.26 3.09 -32.94
C ARG A 2 -13.56 2.29 -31.86
N VAL A 3 -14.26 2.06 -30.74
CA VAL A 3 -13.73 1.40 -29.55
C VAL A 3 -14.51 0.12 -29.27
N VAL A 4 -13.81 -1.01 -29.19
CA VAL A 4 -14.43 -2.27 -28.73
C VAL A 4 -14.07 -2.52 -27.27
N VAL A 5 -15.08 -2.67 -26.42
CA VAL A 5 -14.90 -2.95 -24.98
C VAL A 5 -15.22 -4.42 -24.70
N LEU A 6 -14.20 -5.25 -24.53
CA LEU A 6 -14.36 -6.65 -24.12
C LEU A 6 -14.76 -6.74 -22.65
N GLY A 7 -15.69 -7.63 -22.33
CA GLY A 7 -16.32 -7.63 -21.01
C GLY A 7 -17.26 -6.43 -20.83
N GLY A 8 -17.78 -5.88 -21.93
CA GLY A 8 -18.59 -4.65 -21.97
C GLY A 8 -19.89 -4.71 -21.16
N SER A 9 -20.44 -5.90 -20.88
CA SER A 9 -21.59 -6.07 -19.98
C SER A 9 -21.21 -6.32 -18.50
N GLY A 10 -19.91 -6.41 -18.19
CA GLY A 10 -19.40 -6.53 -16.83
C GLY A 10 -19.56 -5.26 -16.00
N VAL A 11 -19.20 -5.30 -14.72
CA VAL A 11 -19.33 -4.13 -13.83
C VAL A 11 -18.56 -2.95 -14.38
N PHE A 12 -17.24 -3.03 -14.54
CA PHE A 12 -16.43 -1.90 -15.03
C PHE A 12 -16.59 -1.66 -16.53
N GLY A 13 -16.61 -2.73 -17.35
CA GLY A 13 -16.80 -2.61 -18.80
C GLY A 13 -18.07 -1.83 -19.17
N SER A 14 -19.19 -2.08 -18.50
CA SER A 14 -20.43 -1.35 -18.77
C SER A 14 -20.41 0.11 -18.30
N ARG A 15 -19.58 0.47 -17.31
CA ARG A 15 -19.37 1.88 -16.95
C ARG A 15 -18.51 2.56 -18.01
N LEU A 16 -17.46 1.90 -18.48
CA LEU A 16 -16.65 2.41 -19.57
C LEU A 16 -17.50 2.65 -20.83
N VAL A 17 -18.33 1.69 -21.24
CA VAL A 17 -19.23 1.87 -22.39
C VAL A 17 -20.12 3.11 -22.23
N ARG A 18 -20.73 3.31 -21.05
CA ARG A 18 -21.54 4.51 -20.77
C ARG A 18 -20.73 5.81 -20.88
N LEU A 19 -19.53 5.83 -20.30
CA LEU A 19 -18.66 7.00 -20.34
C LEU A 19 -18.22 7.33 -21.77
N LEU A 20 -17.86 6.32 -22.56
CA LEU A 20 -17.42 6.51 -23.94
C LEU A 20 -18.56 6.89 -24.88
N ALA A 21 -19.77 6.35 -24.65
CA ALA A 21 -20.96 6.77 -25.37
C ALA A 21 -21.30 8.25 -25.11
N ARG A 22 -21.17 8.73 -23.86
CA ARG A 22 -21.33 10.15 -23.51
C ARG A 22 -20.30 11.05 -24.19
N ASP A 23 -19.08 10.54 -24.40
CA ASP A 23 -18.01 11.25 -25.10
C ASP A 23 -18.15 11.18 -26.64
N GLY A 24 -19.20 10.54 -27.16
CA GLY A 24 -19.49 10.48 -28.59
C GLY A 24 -18.62 9.49 -29.38
N HIS A 25 -17.96 8.55 -28.70
CA HIS A 25 -17.23 7.48 -29.39
C HIS A 25 -18.17 6.47 -30.04
N GLU A 26 -17.73 5.84 -31.12
CA GLU A 26 -18.43 4.69 -31.69
C GLU A 26 -18.04 3.44 -30.89
N VAL A 27 -18.89 3.05 -29.94
CA VAL A 27 -18.58 1.97 -28.99
C VAL A 27 -19.27 0.67 -29.40
N LEU A 28 -18.52 -0.43 -29.41
CA LEU A 28 -19.08 -1.79 -29.46
C LEU A 28 -18.84 -2.48 -28.12
N ALA A 29 -19.93 -2.84 -27.44
CA ALA A 29 -19.87 -3.63 -26.22
C ALA A 29 -19.74 -5.12 -26.59
N ALA A 30 -18.66 -5.74 -26.13
CA ALA A 30 -18.32 -7.11 -26.49
C ALA A 30 -18.34 -8.06 -25.28
N GLY A 31 -18.84 -9.27 -25.48
CA GLY A 31 -18.79 -10.33 -24.46
C GLY A 31 -19.73 -11.51 -24.73
N ARG A 32 -19.78 -12.44 -23.77
CA ARG A 32 -20.50 -13.72 -23.92
C ARG A 32 -22.03 -13.62 -23.74
N GLY A 33 -22.49 -12.64 -22.96
CA GLY A 33 -23.90 -12.53 -22.55
C GLY A 33 -24.70 -11.59 -23.45
N GLU A 34 -25.26 -12.10 -24.54
CA GLU A 34 -26.00 -11.31 -25.53
C GLU A 34 -27.12 -10.46 -24.91
N ALA A 35 -27.97 -11.05 -24.05
CA ALA A 35 -29.08 -10.33 -23.43
C ALA A 35 -28.61 -9.13 -22.60
N ALA A 36 -27.48 -9.25 -21.89
CA ALA A 36 -26.92 -8.15 -21.11
C ALA A 36 -26.32 -7.05 -22.00
N LEU A 37 -25.69 -7.44 -23.12
CA LEU A 37 -25.17 -6.49 -24.11
C LEU A 37 -26.31 -5.73 -24.80
N ARG A 38 -27.39 -6.42 -25.20
CA ARG A 38 -28.56 -5.77 -25.82
C ARG A 38 -29.25 -4.78 -24.88
N ARG A 39 -29.33 -5.07 -23.58
CA ARG A 39 -29.82 -4.11 -22.58
C ARG A 39 -28.94 -2.86 -22.50
N LEU A 40 -27.62 -3.04 -22.48
CA LEU A 40 -26.67 -1.91 -22.46
C LEU A 40 -26.73 -1.09 -23.76
N SER A 41 -26.90 -1.76 -24.90
CA SER A 41 -27.10 -1.13 -26.21
C SER A 41 -28.39 -0.31 -26.25
N ALA A 42 -29.50 -0.84 -25.73
CA ALA A 42 -30.76 -0.08 -25.62
C ALA A 42 -30.63 1.17 -24.74
N GLU A 43 -29.76 1.15 -23.73
CA GLU A 43 -29.50 2.30 -22.84
C GLU A 43 -28.56 3.34 -23.46
N THR A 44 -27.54 2.91 -24.22
CA THR A 44 -26.40 3.76 -24.62
C THR A 44 -26.28 4.00 -26.12
N GLY A 45 -27.03 3.26 -26.94
CA GLY A 45 -26.88 3.25 -28.39
C GLY A 45 -25.63 2.51 -28.90
N CYS A 46 -24.86 1.84 -28.04
CA CYS A 46 -23.65 1.15 -28.46
C CYS A 46 -23.95 -0.06 -29.36
N GLY A 47 -23.01 -0.44 -30.22
CA GLY A 47 -23.05 -1.70 -30.96
C GLY A 47 -22.91 -2.91 -30.03
N VAL A 48 -23.37 -4.07 -30.49
CA VAL A 48 -23.31 -5.34 -29.75
C VAL A 48 -22.43 -6.33 -30.51
N LEU A 49 -21.46 -6.94 -29.81
CA LEU A 49 -20.62 -7.99 -30.37
C LEU A 49 -20.57 -9.20 -29.42
N VAL A 50 -21.23 -10.29 -29.79
CA VAL A 50 -21.19 -11.52 -29.00
C VAL A 50 -19.91 -12.27 -29.32
N LEU A 51 -18.98 -12.34 -28.37
CA LEU A 51 -17.71 -13.01 -28.55
C LEU A 51 -17.14 -13.53 -27.22
N ASP A 52 -16.38 -14.62 -27.30
CA ASP A 52 -15.55 -15.11 -26.19
C ASP A 52 -14.08 -14.72 -26.44
N ARG A 53 -13.49 -13.93 -25.54
CA ARG A 53 -12.09 -13.48 -25.65
C ARG A 53 -11.08 -14.64 -25.73
N ARG A 54 -11.46 -15.84 -25.28
CA ARG A 54 -10.60 -17.03 -25.30
C ARG A 54 -10.67 -17.74 -26.66
N GLY A 55 -11.75 -17.56 -27.40
CA GLY A 55 -12.02 -18.23 -28.65
C GLY A 55 -11.46 -17.48 -29.86
N ASP A 56 -12.19 -17.58 -30.97
CA ASP A 56 -11.92 -16.86 -32.20
C ASP A 56 -12.25 -15.37 -32.07
N LEU A 57 -11.31 -14.54 -32.52
CA LEU A 57 -11.42 -13.08 -32.51
C LEU A 57 -11.74 -12.52 -33.91
N GLY A 58 -12.05 -13.35 -34.90
CA GLY A 58 -12.40 -12.91 -36.25
C GLY A 58 -13.50 -11.83 -36.28
N ALA A 59 -14.55 -11.99 -35.47
CA ALA A 59 -15.63 -11.03 -35.35
C ALA A 59 -15.18 -9.68 -34.74
N LEU A 60 -14.17 -9.69 -33.85
CA LEU A 60 -13.55 -8.47 -33.33
C LEU A 60 -12.84 -7.69 -34.45
N TRP A 61 -12.10 -8.38 -35.30
CA TRP A 61 -11.34 -7.75 -36.38
C TRP A 61 -12.23 -7.29 -37.54
N ALA A 62 -13.31 -8.01 -37.82
CA ALA A 62 -14.31 -7.59 -38.80
C ALA A 62 -15.01 -6.27 -38.41
N ALA A 63 -15.02 -5.92 -37.12
CA ALA A 63 -15.51 -4.63 -36.65
C ALA A 63 -14.53 -3.46 -36.91
N VAL A 64 -13.30 -3.73 -37.36
CA VAL A 64 -12.26 -2.73 -37.68
C VAL A 64 -12.04 -1.72 -36.53
N PRO A 65 -11.71 -2.17 -35.30
CA PRO A 65 -11.50 -1.27 -34.17
C PRO A 65 -10.25 -0.42 -34.32
N GLU A 66 -10.32 0.83 -33.88
CA GLU A 66 -9.13 1.68 -33.67
C GLU A 66 -8.50 1.39 -32.30
N VAL A 67 -9.34 1.05 -31.31
CA VAL A 67 -8.92 0.70 -29.95
C VAL A 67 -9.70 -0.51 -29.43
N VAL A 68 -9.00 -1.43 -28.78
CA VAL A 68 -9.59 -2.50 -27.98
C VAL A 68 -9.30 -2.25 -26.51
N VAL A 69 -10.36 -2.22 -25.69
CA VAL A 69 -10.24 -2.16 -24.22
C VAL A 69 -10.63 -3.50 -23.62
N ASP A 70 -9.69 -4.17 -22.96
CA ASP A 70 -9.94 -5.41 -22.23
C ASP A 70 -10.40 -5.11 -20.79
N ALA A 71 -11.70 -5.28 -20.55
CA ALA A 71 -12.32 -5.28 -19.22
C ALA A 71 -12.80 -6.68 -18.79
N ALA A 72 -12.29 -7.76 -19.42
CA ALA A 72 -12.75 -9.14 -19.25
C ALA A 72 -11.92 -9.96 -18.25
N GLY A 73 -11.68 -9.41 -17.06
CA GLY A 73 -10.97 -10.07 -15.96
C GLY A 73 -11.68 -11.32 -15.39
N PRO A 74 -11.06 -12.03 -14.43
CA PRO A 74 -9.82 -11.67 -13.75
C PRO A 74 -8.56 -11.97 -14.58
N PHE A 75 -7.58 -11.06 -14.53
CA PHE A 75 -6.36 -11.09 -15.37
C PHE A 75 -5.35 -12.17 -14.94
N HIS A 76 -5.28 -12.47 -13.64
CA HIS A 76 -4.46 -13.59 -13.12
C HIS A 76 -4.86 -14.97 -13.68
N ALA A 77 -6.05 -15.09 -14.28
CA ALA A 77 -6.58 -16.34 -14.82
C ALA A 77 -6.48 -16.44 -16.36
N TYR A 78 -5.60 -15.66 -16.99
CA TYR A 78 -5.47 -15.65 -18.45
C TYR A 78 -4.66 -16.83 -19.03
N GLY A 79 -4.00 -17.62 -18.18
CA GLY A 79 -3.31 -18.85 -18.60
C GLY A 79 -1.89 -18.60 -19.11
N GLY A 80 -1.42 -19.45 -20.03
CA GLY A 80 -0.02 -19.47 -20.48
C GLY A 80 0.40 -18.36 -21.45
N ASP A 81 -0.54 -17.69 -22.12
CA ASP A 81 -0.27 -16.53 -22.97
C ASP A 81 -1.16 -15.35 -22.57
N PRO A 82 -0.85 -14.68 -21.44
CA PRO A 82 -1.71 -13.62 -20.90
C PRO A 82 -1.86 -12.43 -21.84
N TRP A 83 -0.86 -12.14 -22.68
CA TRP A 83 -0.87 -10.98 -23.58
C TRP A 83 -1.27 -11.30 -25.02
N ARG A 84 -1.89 -12.47 -25.29
CA ARG A 84 -2.36 -12.87 -26.64
C ARG A 84 -3.13 -11.74 -27.33
N LEU A 85 -4.12 -11.16 -26.65
CA LEU A 85 -4.97 -10.12 -27.21
C LEU A 85 -4.19 -8.84 -27.52
N ALA A 86 -3.32 -8.40 -26.60
CA ALA A 86 -2.47 -7.23 -26.81
C ALA A 86 -1.56 -7.41 -28.02
N ARG A 87 -0.93 -8.59 -28.14
CA ARG A 87 -0.09 -8.98 -29.26
C ARG A 87 -0.86 -8.96 -30.59
N ASP A 88 -2.08 -9.52 -30.60
CA ASP A 88 -2.94 -9.53 -31.79
C ASP A 88 -3.38 -8.12 -32.22
N CYS A 89 -3.62 -7.21 -31.25
CA CYS A 89 -3.91 -5.80 -31.52
C CYS A 89 -2.70 -5.11 -32.15
N ILE A 90 -1.52 -5.27 -31.56
CA ILE A 90 -0.26 -4.66 -32.05
C ILE A 90 0.04 -5.12 -33.48
N ALA A 91 -0.07 -6.42 -33.76
CA ALA A 91 0.17 -6.97 -35.10
C ALA A 91 -0.79 -6.43 -36.17
N ARG A 92 -1.92 -5.83 -35.77
CA ARG A 92 -2.95 -5.26 -36.65
C ARG A 92 -2.95 -3.73 -36.66
N GLY A 93 -2.02 -3.08 -35.97
CA GLY A 93 -2.01 -1.62 -35.84
C GLY A 93 -3.17 -1.07 -35.01
N VAL A 94 -3.71 -1.86 -34.08
CA VAL A 94 -4.82 -1.47 -33.20
C VAL A 94 -4.27 -1.13 -31.81
N HIS A 95 -4.72 -0.02 -31.23
CA HIS A 95 -4.35 0.34 -29.86
C HIS A 95 -4.97 -0.61 -28.84
N TYR A 96 -4.22 -0.91 -27.78
CA TYR A 96 -4.66 -1.83 -26.72
C TYR A 96 -4.66 -1.13 -25.37
N LEU A 97 -5.76 -1.23 -24.64
CA LEU A 97 -5.84 -0.83 -23.24
C LEU A 97 -6.43 -1.99 -22.43
N ASP A 98 -6.06 -2.14 -21.17
CA ASP A 98 -6.76 -3.05 -20.26
C ASP A 98 -7.04 -2.41 -18.91
N LEU A 99 -8.01 -2.96 -18.17
CA LEU A 99 -8.36 -2.53 -16.82
C LEU A 99 -7.76 -3.46 -15.74
N ALA A 100 -6.57 -4.02 -15.99
CA ALA A 100 -5.98 -5.01 -15.09
C ALA A 100 -5.57 -4.43 -13.73
N ASP A 101 -5.84 -5.22 -12.69
CA ASP A 101 -5.40 -5.00 -11.31
C ASP A 101 -4.36 -6.04 -10.86
N ASP A 102 -3.92 -6.92 -11.76
CA ASP A 102 -2.91 -7.93 -11.47
C ASP A 102 -1.50 -7.39 -11.69
N ALA A 103 -0.67 -7.46 -10.63
CA ALA A 103 0.65 -6.86 -10.61
C ALA A 103 1.64 -7.51 -11.58
N ALA A 104 1.54 -8.83 -11.82
CA ALA A 104 2.42 -9.53 -12.75
C ALA A 104 2.03 -9.22 -14.20
N PHE A 105 0.73 -9.26 -14.50
CA PHE A 105 0.15 -8.95 -15.79
C PHE A 105 0.51 -7.53 -16.24
N CYS A 106 0.31 -6.54 -15.36
CA CYS A 106 0.62 -5.15 -15.65
C CYS A 106 2.11 -4.96 -15.94
N ALA A 107 2.99 -5.49 -15.08
CA ALA A 107 4.43 -5.34 -15.23
C ALA A 107 4.97 -6.02 -16.50
N GLY A 108 4.41 -7.16 -16.90
CA GLY A 108 4.92 -7.94 -18.02
C GLY A 108 4.52 -7.45 -19.42
N ILE A 109 3.57 -6.51 -19.55
CA ILE A 109 3.17 -5.95 -20.86
C ILE A 109 4.34 -5.32 -21.62
N GLY A 110 5.36 -4.84 -20.90
CA GLY A 110 6.57 -4.24 -21.50
C GLY A 110 7.35 -5.20 -22.39
N ALA A 111 7.10 -6.51 -22.31
CA ALA A 111 7.66 -7.50 -23.22
C ALA A 111 7.24 -7.28 -24.69
N LEU A 112 6.19 -6.50 -24.94
CA LEU A 112 5.68 -6.17 -26.28
C LEU A 112 6.07 -4.76 -26.75
N ASP A 113 6.97 -4.06 -26.04
CA ASP A 113 7.25 -2.64 -26.30
C ASP A 113 7.89 -2.40 -27.68
N ALA A 114 8.82 -3.27 -28.07
CA ALA A 114 9.48 -3.17 -29.36
C ALA A 114 8.49 -3.33 -30.52
N GLU A 115 7.61 -4.32 -30.45
CA GLU A 115 6.57 -4.57 -31.45
C GLU A 115 5.55 -3.43 -31.50
N ALA A 116 5.12 -2.92 -30.34
CA ALA A 116 4.17 -1.82 -30.27
C ALA A 116 4.74 -0.51 -30.85
N ARG A 117 6.02 -0.21 -30.57
CA ARG A 117 6.72 0.94 -31.18
C ARG A 117 6.85 0.78 -32.69
N ALA A 118 7.22 -0.40 -33.17
CA ALA A 118 7.36 -0.68 -34.59
C ALA A 118 6.03 -0.56 -35.33
N ALA A 119 4.92 -0.97 -34.71
CA ALA A 119 3.57 -0.81 -35.25
C ALA A 119 2.99 0.61 -35.07
N GLY A 120 3.68 1.51 -34.35
CA GLY A 120 3.21 2.87 -34.09
C GLY A 120 1.97 2.95 -33.17
N VAL A 121 1.74 1.93 -32.34
CA VAL A 121 0.55 1.85 -31.48
C VAL A 121 0.88 2.00 -30.00
N VAL A 122 -0.09 2.53 -29.25
CA VAL A 122 -0.11 2.54 -27.79
C VAL A 122 -0.72 1.24 -27.26
N ALA A 123 0.00 0.55 -26.38
CA ALA A 123 -0.49 -0.60 -25.62
C ALA A 123 -0.28 -0.36 -24.10
N LEU A 124 -1.34 -0.08 -23.36
CA LEU A 124 -1.24 0.24 -21.93
C LEU A 124 -1.93 -0.81 -21.06
N SER A 125 -1.21 -1.28 -20.04
CA SER A 125 -1.76 -2.20 -19.05
C SER A 125 -2.04 -1.53 -17.72
N GLY A 126 -3.16 -1.89 -17.10
CA GLY A 126 -3.58 -1.33 -15.82
C GLY A 126 -4.15 0.09 -15.94
N VAL A 127 -4.92 0.36 -16.99
CA VAL A 127 -5.59 1.64 -17.25
C VAL A 127 -6.82 1.80 -16.36
N SER A 128 -6.63 1.62 -15.05
CA SER A 128 -7.69 1.62 -14.03
C SER A 128 -7.34 2.48 -12.81
N SER A 129 -8.04 2.30 -11.68
CA SER A 129 -7.74 3.04 -10.44
C SER A 129 -6.31 2.79 -9.97
N VAL A 130 -5.84 1.54 -10.09
CA VAL A 130 -4.44 1.13 -9.89
C VAL A 130 -3.98 0.37 -11.13
N PRO A 131 -2.77 0.61 -11.65
CA PRO A 131 -1.83 1.66 -11.29
C PRO A 131 -2.11 3.03 -11.91
N CYS A 132 -3.03 3.17 -12.87
CA CYS A 132 -3.15 4.43 -13.60
C CYS A 132 -3.53 5.60 -12.70
N LEU A 133 -4.75 5.69 -12.18
CA LEU A 133 -5.18 6.85 -11.39
C LEU A 133 -4.28 7.12 -10.16
N SER A 134 -3.85 6.07 -9.45
CA SER A 134 -2.91 6.19 -8.34
C SER A 134 -1.57 6.80 -8.76
N SER A 135 -1.02 6.38 -9.90
CA SER A 135 0.26 6.93 -10.39
C SER A 135 0.17 8.39 -10.83
N LEU A 136 -0.96 8.81 -11.42
CA LEU A 136 -1.18 10.22 -11.77
C LEU A 136 -1.21 11.07 -10.50
N ALA A 137 -1.88 10.57 -9.46
CA ALA A 137 -1.92 11.21 -8.15
C ALA A 137 -0.53 11.29 -7.52
N VAL A 138 0.24 10.20 -7.54
CA VAL A 138 1.63 10.20 -7.02
C VAL A 138 2.48 11.22 -7.77
N ALA A 139 2.44 11.24 -9.10
CA ALA A 139 3.24 12.15 -9.91
C ALA A 139 2.95 13.63 -9.57
N ALA A 140 1.67 13.99 -9.40
CA ALA A 140 1.29 15.34 -9.02
C ALA A 140 1.67 15.69 -7.57
N LEU A 141 1.58 14.74 -6.64
CA LEU A 141 1.90 14.97 -5.23
C LEU A 141 3.42 15.06 -5.01
N ALA A 142 4.21 14.27 -5.75
CA ALA A 142 5.67 14.24 -5.65
C ALA A 142 6.37 15.38 -6.40
N GLU A 143 5.64 16.23 -7.11
CA GLU A 143 6.21 17.34 -7.87
C GLU A 143 7.08 18.26 -7.00
N GLY A 144 8.30 18.53 -7.47
CA GLY A 144 9.29 19.35 -6.77
C GLY A 144 10.05 18.64 -5.64
N TRP A 145 9.86 17.34 -5.42
CA TRP A 145 10.65 16.57 -4.45
C TRP A 145 11.70 15.70 -5.12
N ALA A 146 12.92 15.73 -4.57
CA ALA A 146 14.01 14.84 -4.99
C ALA A 146 13.97 13.48 -4.28
N GLU A 147 13.35 13.41 -3.09
CA GLU A 147 13.25 12.18 -2.29
C GLU A 147 11.79 11.89 -1.94
N VAL A 148 11.31 10.73 -2.39
CA VAL A 148 10.01 10.15 -2.00
C VAL A 148 10.24 9.02 -1.01
N ASP A 149 9.75 9.21 0.19
CA ASP A 149 9.98 8.28 1.29
C ASP A 149 8.93 7.16 1.34
N LEU A 150 7.67 7.56 1.30
CA LEU A 150 6.53 6.66 1.41
C LEU A 150 5.44 7.07 0.43
N ILE A 151 5.03 6.13 -0.41
CA ILE A 151 3.75 6.18 -1.11
C ILE A 151 2.78 5.25 -0.39
N SER A 152 1.62 5.76 0.02
CA SER A 152 0.57 5.00 0.67
C SER A 152 -0.77 5.29 -0.02
N SER A 153 -1.36 4.30 -0.67
CA SER A 153 -2.66 4.42 -1.32
C SER A 153 -3.69 3.46 -0.72
N ALA A 154 -4.97 3.82 -0.81
CA ALA A 154 -6.06 2.93 -0.42
C ALA A 154 -7.33 3.15 -1.24
N ILE A 155 -8.07 2.06 -1.47
CA ILE A 155 -9.40 2.06 -2.10
C ILE A 155 -10.42 1.47 -1.12
N LEU A 156 -11.43 2.28 -0.78
CA LEU A 156 -12.37 2.04 0.31
C LEU A 156 -13.82 2.28 -0.18
N PRO A 157 -14.40 1.36 -0.97
CA PRO A 157 -15.74 1.50 -1.54
C PRO A 157 -16.86 1.45 -0.49
N GLY A 158 -18.00 2.09 -0.82
CA GLY A 158 -19.25 1.92 -0.09
C GLY A 158 -19.79 0.51 -0.23
N ASN A 159 -20.55 0.04 0.77
CA ASN A 159 -21.03 -1.34 0.78
C ASN A 159 -22.09 -1.63 -0.29
N ARG A 160 -22.87 -0.62 -0.67
CA ARG A 160 -23.90 -0.71 -1.73
C ARG A 160 -23.32 -0.68 -3.14
N ALA A 161 -22.02 -0.40 -3.30
CA ALA A 161 -21.38 -0.43 -4.60
C ALA A 161 -21.37 -1.87 -5.16
N PRO A 162 -21.82 -2.10 -6.41
CA PRO A 162 -21.80 -3.42 -7.02
C PRO A 162 -20.37 -3.96 -7.12
N ARG A 163 -20.20 -5.21 -6.68
CA ARG A 163 -18.92 -5.93 -6.71
C ARG A 163 -18.93 -6.93 -7.86
N GLY A 164 -18.02 -6.75 -8.81
CA GLY A 164 -17.83 -7.73 -9.89
C GLY A 164 -17.39 -9.08 -9.33
N ARG A 165 -17.82 -10.17 -9.98
CA ARG A 165 -17.37 -11.52 -9.63
C ARG A 165 -15.84 -11.65 -9.66
N SER A 166 -15.20 -11.06 -10.68
CA SER A 166 -13.74 -11.04 -10.84
C SER A 166 -13.02 -10.39 -9.66
N VAL A 167 -13.55 -9.29 -9.11
CA VAL A 167 -12.96 -8.59 -7.96
C VAL A 167 -13.02 -9.47 -6.70
N VAL A 168 -14.16 -10.11 -6.44
CA VAL A 168 -14.30 -11.02 -5.30
C VAL A 168 -13.37 -12.23 -5.43
N GLU A 169 -13.29 -12.81 -6.63
CA GLU A 169 -12.36 -13.92 -6.94
C GLU A 169 -10.91 -13.50 -6.73
N SER A 170 -10.50 -12.31 -7.20
CA SER A 170 -9.14 -11.77 -7.01
C SER A 170 -8.80 -11.59 -5.52
N ILE A 171 -9.68 -10.95 -4.74
CA ILE A 171 -9.47 -10.74 -3.30
C ILE A 171 -9.33 -12.08 -2.56
N LEU A 172 -10.23 -13.02 -2.82
CA LEU A 172 -10.20 -14.34 -2.16
C LEU A 172 -8.99 -15.17 -2.57
N HIS A 173 -8.61 -15.12 -3.86
CA HIS A 173 -7.41 -15.81 -4.34
C HIS A 173 -6.15 -15.33 -3.63
N GLN A 174 -6.03 -14.03 -3.37
CA GLN A 174 -4.90 -13.45 -2.67
C GLN A 174 -4.97 -13.62 -1.14
N ALA A 175 -6.14 -13.55 -0.52
CA ALA A 175 -6.28 -13.49 0.94
C ALA A 175 -5.52 -14.64 1.66
N GLY A 176 -4.55 -14.29 2.50
CA GLY A 176 -3.74 -15.26 3.27
C GLY A 176 -2.49 -15.78 2.55
N THR A 177 -2.32 -15.49 1.26
CA THR A 177 -1.03 -15.69 0.56
C THR A 177 -0.04 -14.59 0.94
N ALA A 178 1.25 -14.80 0.64
CA ALA A 178 2.27 -13.78 0.78
C ALA A 178 2.69 -13.24 -0.59
N PHE A 179 2.95 -11.95 -0.66
CA PHE A 179 3.53 -11.30 -1.83
C PHE A 179 4.72 -10.43 -1.42
N ALA A 180 5.57 -10.07 -2.39
CA ALA A 180 6.74 -9.24 -2.18
C ALA A 180 6.35 -7.75 -2.15
N GLN A 181 6.68 -7.07 -1.05
CA GLN A 181 6.50 -5.62 -0.91
C GLN A 181 7.84 -4.95 -0.65
N VAL A 182 8.12 -3.83 -1.33
CA VAL A 182 9.32 -3.03 -1.09
C VAL A 182 9.12 -2.15 0.16
N LEU A 183 9.94 -2.40 1.18
CA LEU A 183 10.02 -1.65 2.44
C LEU A 183 11.46 -1.16 2.64
N ASP A 184 11.65 0.16 2.55
CA ASP A 184 12.95 0.84 2.55
C ASP A 184 13.94 0.21 1.56
N GLY A 185 13.54 0.14 0.29
CA GLY A 185 14.34 -0.39 -0.82
C GLY A 185 14.55 -1.92 -0.82
N ARG A 186 14.07 -2.64 0.19
CA ARG A 186 14.19 -4.11 0.27
C ARG A 186 12.84 -4.80 0.13
N SER A 187 12.82 -5.86 -0.67
CA SER A 187 11.64 -6.71 -0.85
C SER A 187 11.43 -7.63 0.36
N GLU A 188 10.24 -7.59 0.95
CA GLU A 188 9.82 -8.46 2.06
C GLU A 188 8.51 -9.19 1.78
N PRO A 189 8.34 -10.43 2.30
CA PRO A 189 7.07 -11.13 2.20
C PRO A 189 6.04 -10.52 3.15
N VAL A 190 4.90 -10.10 2.61
CA VAL A 190 3.77 -9.56 3.36
C VAL A 190 2.51 -10.39 3.07
N ARG A 191 1.77 -10.73 4.13
CA ARG A 191 0.54 -11.51 4.00
C ARG A 191 -0.59 -10.63 3.49
N SER A 192 -1.24 -11.03 2.41
CA SER A 192 -2.42 -10.37 1.87
C SER A 192 -3.60 -10.44 2.84
N TRP A 193 -4.38 -9.37 2.87
CA TRP A 193 -5.41 -9.02 3.84
C TRP A 193 -4.92 -8.95 5.29
N SER A 194 -3.82 -8.22 5.54
CA SER A 194 -3.26 -8.01 6.89
C SER A 194 -2.95 -6.53 7.18
N ASP A 195 -2.31 -6.25 8.32
CA ASP A 195 -1.86 -4.93 8.76
C ASP A 195 -2.86 -3.76 8.56
N PRO A 196 -3.97 -3.75 9.33
CA PRO A 196 -5.04 -2.79 9.12
C PRO A 196 -4.62 -1.36 9.47
N ARG A 197 -5.01 -0.40 8.60
CA ARG A 197 -4.85 1.04 8.83
C ARG A 197 -6.16 1.77 8.57
N ALA A 198 -6.45 2.80 9.37
CA ALA A 198 -7.60 3.67 9.16
C ALA A 198 -7.23 4.85 8.27
N PHE A 199 -8.14 5.20 7.36
CA PHE A 199 -8.08 6.35 6.46
C PHE A 199 -9.36 7.16 6.59
N GLU A 200 -9.27 8.48 6.44
CA GLU A 200 -10.40 9.41 6.54
C GLU A 200 -10.78 9.93 5.16
N LEU A 201 -11.85 9.44 4.54
CA LEU A 201 -12.22 9.84 3.17
C LEU A 201 -12.85 11.24 3.10
N ALA A 202 -13.52 11.64 4.16
CA ALA A 202 -14.11 12.96 4.35
C ALA A 202 -14.21 13.20 5.86
N PRO A 203 -14.41 14.45 6.33
CA PRO A 203 -14.60 14.74 7.75
C PRO A 203 -15.62 13.79 8.40
N GLY A 204 -15.17 12.99 9.38
CA GLY A 204 -16.00 12.01 10.09
C GLY A 204 -16.24 10.68 9.34
N MET A 205 -15.83 10.55 8.09
CA MET A 205 -15.93 9.32 7.31
C MET A 205 -14.61 8.53 7.34
N ARG A 206 -14.45 7.67 8.36
CA ARG A 206 -13.23 6.85 8.53
C ARG A 206 -13.47 5.38 8.17
N ARG A 207 -12.58 4.80 7.38
CA ARG A 207 -12.63 3.38 6.96
C ARG A 207 -11.30 2.68 7.17
N ARG A 208 -11.34 1.36 7.38
CA ARG A 208 -10.13 0.55 7.56
C ARG A 208 -9.79 -0.18 6.27
N GLY A 209 -8.56 -0.02 5.80
CA GLY A 209 -7.97 -0.81 4.74
C GLY A 209 -7.00 -1.86 5.29
N TYR A 210 -6.80 -2.93 4.51
CA TYR A 210 -5.89 -4.05 4.76
C TYR A 210 -4.97 -4.20 3.56
N VAL A 211 -3.73 -4.59 3.83
CA VAL A 211 -2.71 -4.76 2.78
C VAL A 211 -3.13 -5.86 1.81
N ILE A 212 -3.08 -5.61 0.52
CA ILE A 212 -3.34 -6.56 -0.57
C ILE A 212 -2.43 -6.20 -1.74
N GLU A 213 -2.10 -7.15 -2.61
CA GLU A 213 -1.23 -6.88 -3.74
C GLU A 213 -2.01 -6.18 -4.86
N VAL A 214 -1.42 -5.09 -5.36
CA VAL A 214 -1.82 -4.38 -6.59
C VAL A 214 -0.57 -3.98 -7.37
N PRO A 215 -0.69 -3.53 -8.63
CA PRO A 215 0.46 -3.20 -9.45
C PRO A 215 1.35 -2.08 -8.87
N ASP A 216 0.78 -1.11 -8.14
CA ASP A 216 1.50 0.01 -7.51
C ASP A 216 2.74 -0.45 -6.74
N GLN A 217 2.63 -1.49 -5.91
CA GLN A 217 3.71 -1.95 -5.04
C GLN A 217 4.91 -2.51 -5.81
N ARG A 218 4.69 -2.98 -7.04
CA ARG A 218 5.76 -3.45 -7.93
C ARG A 218 6.29 -2.35 -8.84
N LEU A 219 5.41 -1.45 -9.30
CA LEU A 219 5.73 -0.48 -10.34
C LEU A 219 6.31 0.83 -9.78
N PHE A 220 5.78 1.31 -8.65
CA PHE A 220 6.07 2.65 -8.14
C PHE A 220 7.44 2.82 -7.47
N PRO A 221 8.07 1.79 -6.85
CA PRO A 221 9.42 1.95 -6.32
C PRO A 221 10.41 2.44 -7.39
N ALA A 222 10.39 1.82 -8.57
CA ALA A 222 11.23 2.23 -9.69
C ALA A 222 10.73 3.51 -10.38
N ALA A 223 9.41 3.63 -10.61
CA ALA A 223 8.86 4.77 -11.35
C ALA A 223 8.98 6.12 -10.63
N PHE A 224 9.02 6.13 -9.30
CA PHE A 224 9.05 7.35 -8.50
C PHE A 224 10.25 7.43 -7.53
N GLY A 225 11.20 6.49 -7.62
CA GLY A 225 12.33 6.42 -6.68
C GLY A 225 11.89 6.24 -5.21
N ALA A 226 10.69 5.68 -4.99
CA ALA A 226 10.10 5.61 -3.67
C ALA A 226 10.73 4.49 -2.84
N ARG A 227 11.17 4.81 -1.61
CA ARG A 227 11.77 3.83 -0.70
C ARG A 227 10.76 2.79 -0.24
N THR A 228 9.52 3.20 0.00
CA THR A 228 8.43 2.33 0.43
C THR A 228 7.14 2.60 -0.33
N VAL A 229 6.47 1.55 -0.77
CA VAL A 229 5.15 1.64 -1.41
C VAL A 229 4.17 0.70 -0.73
N GLU A 230 3.06 1.24 -0.24
CA GLU A 230 2.00 0.51 0.43
C GLU A 230 0.64 0.74 -0.23
N PHE A 231 -0.11 -0.34 -0.42
CA PHE A 231 -1.51 -0.27 -0.85
C PHE A 231 -2.41 -1.00 0.14
N ARG A 232 -3.61 -0.47 0.38
CA ARG A 232 -4.63 -1.13 1.19
C ARG A 232 -6.01 -1.09 0.53
N ALA A 233 -6.71 -2.22 0.52
CA ALA A 233 -8.13 -2.28 0.17
C ALA A 233 -8.98 -2.52 1.43
N GLY A 234 -10.19 -2.01 1.44
CA GLY A 234 -11.09 -2.23 2.58
C GLY A 234 -12.55 -2.20 2.19
N MET A 235 -13.37 -2.89 2.95
CA MET A 235 -14.83 -2.80 2.86
C MET A 235 -15.35 -1.81 3.91
N GLU A 236 -16.53 -1.24 3.69
CA GLU A 236 -17.18 -0.38 4.68
C GLU A 236 -17.57 -1.17 5.94
N LEU A 237 -18.11 -2.37 5.78
CA LEU A 237 -18.54 -3.19 6.91
C LEU A 237 -17.36 -3.84 7.63
N GLY A 238 -17.15 -3.42 8.90
CA GLY A 238 -16.08 -3.94 9.74
C GLY A 238 -16.16 -5.46 10.02
N VAL A 239 -17.34 -6.07 9.91
CA VAL A 239 -17.51 -7.53 10.04
C VAL A 239 -16.91 -8.28 8.85
N MET A 240 -17.10 -7.76 7.63
CA MET A 240 -16.56 -8.37 6.42
C MET A 240 -15.03 -8.31 6.43
N ASN A 241 -14.48 -7.14 6.79
CA ASN A 241 -13.04 -6.94 6.93
C ASN A 241 -12.42 -7.90 7.95
N ARG A 242 -13.05 -8.06 9.13
CA ARG A 242 -12.58 -8.97 10.18
C ARG A 242 -12.70 -10.44 9.77
N GLY A 243 -13.82 -10.83 9.16
CA GLY A 243 -14.01 -12.19 8.65
C GLY A 243 -12.93 -12.58 7.63
N LEU A 244 -12.64 -11.68 6.68
CA LEU A 244 -11.59 -11.91 5.68
C LEU A 244 -10.17 -11.88 6.28
N ALA A 245 -9.93 -11.07 7.33
CA ALA A 245 -8.67 -11.11 8.07
C ALA A 245 -8.46 -12.43 8.84
N VAL A 246 -9.53 -12.99 9.42
CA VAL A 246 -9.50 -14.32 10.05
C VAL A 246 -9.24 -15.40 9.00
N LEU A 247 -9.93 -15.35 7.85
CA LEU A 247 -9.70 -16.25 6.73
C LEU A 247 -8.25 -16.19 6.24
N SER A 248 -7.72 -14.97 6.02
CA SER A 248 -6.33 -14.73 5.63
C SER A 248 -5.34 -15.33 6.63
N TRP A 249 -5.57 -15.13 7.93
CA TRP A 249 -4.71 -15.70 8.97
C TRP A 249 -4.78 -17.23 9.00
N LEU A 250 -5.97 -17.82 8.92
CA LEU A 250 -6.16 -19.28 8.89
C LEU A 250 -5.51 -19.89 7.65
N ARG A 251 -5.74 -19.32 6.46
CA ARG A 251 -5.14 -19.78 5.20
C ARG A 251 -3.62 -19.63 5.21
N GLY A 252 -3.09 -18.51 5.70
CA GLY A 252 -1.65 -18.32 5.83
C GLY A 252 -0.98 -19.24 6.85
N ARG A 253 -1.74 -19.81 7.79
CA ARG A 253 -1.26 -20.81 8.77
C ARG A 253 -1.38 -22.25 8.27
N LEU A 254 -2.48 -22.58 7.59
CA LEU A 254 -2.87 -23.95 7.25
C LEU A 254 -2.61 -24.31 5.77
N GLY A 255 -2.38 -23.33 4.90
CA GLY A 255 -2.00 -23.54 3.51
C GLY A 255 -3.09 -24.09 2.59
N PHE A 256 -4.38 -24.01 2.95
CA PHE A 256 -5.46 -24.52 2.10
C PHE A 256 -5.74 -23.62 0.88
N GLY A 257 -6.16 -24.24 -0.23
CA GLY A 257 -6.62 -23.54 -1.43
C GLY A 257 -8.03 -22.95 -1.29
N MET A 258 -8.46 -22.13 -2.24
CA MET A 258 -9.80 -21.53 -2.24
C MET A 258 -10.75 -22.30 -3.17
N PRO A 259 -11.56 -23.25 -2.66
CA PRO A 259 -12.47 -23.99 -3.51
C PRO A 259 -13.61 -23.09 -4.01
N GLY A 260 -14.12 -23.38 -5.21
CA GLY A 260 -15.15 -22.54 -5.86
C GLY A 260 -16.45 -22.39 -5.05
N TRP A 261 -16.84 -23.40 -4.27
CA TRP A 261 -18.01 -23.31 -3.38
C TRP A 261 -17.83 -22.26 -2.28
N LEU A 262 -16.61 -22.10 -1.75
CA LEU A 262 -16.33 -21.11 -0.70
C LEU A 262 -16.37 -19.69 -1.29
N VAL A 263 -15.85 -19.52 -2.52
CA VAL A 263 -15.98 -18.27 -3.27
C VAL A 263 -17.45 -17.92 -3.49
N ALA A 264 -18.27 -18.90 -3.90
CA ALA A 264 -19.70 -18.70 -4.09
C ALA A 264 -20.41 -18.34 -2.77
N ALA A 265 -20.08 -19.01 -1.66
CA ALA A 265 -20.65 -18.74 -0.34
C ALA A 265 -20.31 -17.32 0.16
N VAL A 266 -19.03 -16.91 0.08
CA VAL A 266 -18.61 -15.55 0.48
C VAL A 266 -19.31 -14.49 -0.39
N ARG A 267 -19.44 -14.74 -1.69
CA ARG A 267 -20.17 -13.84 -2.59
C ARG A 267 -21.65 -13.74 -2.20
N GLY A 268 -22.31 -14.87 -1.91
CA GLY A 268 -23.69 -14.89 -1.45
C GLY A 268 -23.87 -14.07 -0.16
N ALA A 269 -22.99 -14.26 0.82
CA ALA A 269 -22.98 -13.47 2.04
C ALA A 269 -22.77 -11.96 1.77
N ALA A 270 -21.88 -11.60 0.85
CA ALA A 270 -21.64 -10.21 0.47
C ALA A 270 -22.86 -9.54 -0.20
N VAL A 271 -23.67 -10.31 -0.94
CA VAL A 271 -24.95 -9.82 -1.52
C VAL A 271 -25.98 -9.59 -0.43
N VAL A 272 -26.13 -10.52 0.52
CA VAL A 272 -27.05 -10.37 1.66
C VAL A 272 -26.68 -9.16 2.52
N LEU A 273 -25.38 -8.89 2.68
CA LEU A 273 -24.90 -7.76 3.45
C LEU A 273 -24.96 -6.42 2.70
N ALA A 274 -25.20 -6.40 1.39
CA ALA A 274 -25.15 -5.19 0.56
C ALA A 274 -26.05 -4.02 1.04
N PRO A 275 -27.27 -4.25 1.56
CA PRO A 275 -28.14 -3.16 2.04
C PRO A 275 -27.57 -2.39 3.24
N PHE A 276 -26.68 -3.04 4.02
CA PHE A 276 -26.13 -2.51 5.26
C PHE A 276 -24.88 -1.67 4.98
N GLY A 277 -25.05 -0.37 4.76
CA GLY A 277 -23.95 0.57 4.50
C GLY A 277 -24.38 1.69 3.56
N SER A 278 -23.41 2.44 3.06
CA SER A 278 -23.61 3.55 2.13
C SER A 278 -23.24 3.15 0.70
N ASP A 279 -23.57 4.05 -0.23
CA ASP A 279 -23.15 4.04 -1.62
C ASP A 279 -21.92 4.94 -1.86
N ALA A 280 -21.48 5.69 -0.84
CA ALA A 280 -20.30 6.52 -0.89
C ALA A 280 -19.02 5.70 -0.69
N GLY A 281 -18.03 5.91 -1.54
CA GLY A 281 -16.71 5.26 -1.49
C GLY A 281 -15.60 6.24 -1.81
N GLY A 282 -14.36 5.85 -1.58
CA GLY A 282 -13.27 6.73 -1.94
C GLY A 282 -11.94 6.05 -2.16
N MET A 283 -11.05 6.82 -2.77
CA MET A 283 -9.66 6.50 -2.98
C MET A 283 -8.82 7.60 -2.34
N VAL A 284 -7.74 7.20 -1.67
CA VAL A 284 -6.77 8.13 -1.08
C VAL A 284 -5.38 7.75 -1.55
N VAL A 285 -4.58 8.75 -1.90
CA VAL A 285 -3.16 8.62 -2.21
C VAL A 285 -2.41 9.62 -1.36
N GLU A 286 -1.48 9.13 -0.56
CA GLU A 286 -0.61 9.92 0.31
C GLU A 286 0.84 9.69 -0.13
N VAL A 287 1.56 10.78 -0.37
CA VAL A 287 3.01 10.76 -0.65
C VAL A 287 3.70 11.55 0.44
N THR A 288 4.66 10.93 1.10
CA THR A 288 5.54 11.57 2.09
C THR A 288 6.92 11.70 1.47
N GLY A 289 7.44 12.92 1.42
CA GLY A 289 8.72 13.24 0.81
C GLY A 289 9.39 14.42 1.50
N ARG A 290 10.57 14.79 1.01
CA ARG A 290 11.35 15.91 1.55
C ARG A 290 11.34 17.08 0.55
N GLY A 291 10.73 18.19 0.97
CA GLY A 291 10.76 19.46 0.26
C GLY A 291 11.77 20.44 0.88
N ALA A 292 11.77 21.69 0.39
CA ALA A 292 12.66 22.74 0.90
C ALA A 292 12.44 23.05 2.40
N GLY A 293 11.20 22.90 2.89
CA GLY A 293 10.83 23.12 4.29
C GLY A 293 11.02 21.91 5.22
N GLY A 294 11.61 20.81 4.74
CA GLY A 294 11.74 19.55 5.48
C GLY A 294 10.74 18.49 5.01
N TRP A 295 10.33 17.60 5.91
CA TRP A 295 9.41 16.52 5.58
C TRP A 295 7.98 17.03 5.45
N GLU A 296 7.31 16.59 4.40
CA GLU A 296 5.94 16.97 4.08
C GLU A 296 5.18 15.72 3.64
N ARG A 297 3.90 15.65 4.00
CA ARG A 297 2.95 14.68 3.46
C ARG A 297 1.93 15.42 2.63
N ARG A 298 1.85 15.05 1.36
CA ARG A 298 0.82 15.51 0.44
C ARG A 298 -0.16 14.40 0.17
N ARG A 299 -1.41 14.77 0.03
CA ARG A 299 -2.53 13.84 -0.01
C ARG A 299 -3.51 14.27 -1.10
N TRP A 300 -3.96 13.29 -1.87
CA TRP A 300 -5.07 13.43 -2.81
C TRP A 300 -6.18 12.46 -2.41
N VAL A 301 -7.41 12.96 -2.40
CA VAL A 301 -8.60 12.20 -2.02
C VAL A 301 -9.64 12.32 -3.12
N LEU A 302 -10.19 11.19 -3.52
CA LEU A 302 -11.38 11.10 -4.36
C LEU A 302 -12.48 10.47 -3.54
N LEU A 303 -13.58 11.20 -3.34
CA LEU A 303 -14.82 10.70 -2.78
C LEU A 303 -15.83 10.56 -3.91
N ALA A 304 -16.38 9.37 -4.11
CA ALA A 304 -17.45 9.10 -5.07
C ALA A 304 -18.74 8.83 -4.30
N GLU A 305 -19.79 9.58 -4.63
CA GLU A 305 -21.09 9.54 -3.96
C GLU A 305 -22.18 9.03 -4.91
N ARG A 306 -23.41 8.89 -4.42
CA ARG A 306 -24.60 8.52 -5.22
C ARG A 306 -24.42 7.22 -6.01
N GLY A 307 -23.62 6.30 -5.49
CA GLY A 307 -23.34 5.01 -6.12
C GLY A 307 -22.45 5.07 -7.36
N GLU A 308 -21.75 6.19 -7.61
CA GLU A 308 -20.91 6.36 -8.80
C GLU A 308 -19.47 5.86 -8.63
N GLY A 309 -19.08 5.40 -7.44
CA GLY A 309 -17.79 4.74 -7.20
C GLY A 309 -17.37 3.66 -8.24
N PRO A 310 -18.28 2.81 -8.76
CA PRO A 310 -17.96 1.84 -9.81
C PRO A 310 -17.55 2.43 -11.16
N PHE A 311 -17.74 3.73 -11.40
CA PHE A 311 -17.22 4.40 -12.61
C PHE A 311 -15.73 4.72 -12.50
N VAL A 312 -15.20 4.95 -11.29
CA VAL A 312 -13.81 5.39 -11.07
C VAL A 312 -12.77 4.48 -11.74
N PRO A 313 -12.88 3.13 -11.69
CA PRO A 313 -11.94 2.25 -12.39
C PRO A 313 -11.93 2.40 -13.93
N ALA A 314 -13.01 2.92 -14.53
CA ALA A 314 -13.11 3.15 -15.97
C ALA A 314 -12.70 4.57 -16.39
N VAL A 315 -12.60 5.52 -15.44
CA VAL A 315 -12.24 6.91 -15.73
C VAL A 315 -10.84 7.00 -16.33
N ALA A 316 -9.89 6.20 -15.84
CA ALA A 316 -8.53 6.20 -16.37
C ALA A 316 -8.51 5.89 -17.88
N ALA A 317 -9.30 4.90 -18.33
CA ALA A 317 -9.42 4.59 -19.75
C ALA A 317 -10.10 5.71 -20.54
N ARG A 318 -11.15 6.34 -19.99
CA ARG A 318 -11.77 7.53 -20.60
C ARG A 318 -10.77 8.68 -20.77
N ALA A 319 -9.97 8.96 -19.73
CA ALA A 319 -8.95 10.01 -19.75
C ALA A 319 -7.85 9.72 -20.80
N VAL A 320 -7.35 8.48 -20.85
CA VAL A 320 -6.39 8.04 -21.86
C VAL A 320 -6.96 8.19 -23.27
N LEU A 321 -8.22 7.78 -23.49
CA LEU A 321 -8.85 7.85 -24.80
C LEU A 321 -9.09 9.29 -25.27
N ARG A 322 -9.38 10.23 -24.37
CA ARG A 322 -9.49 11.66 -24.70
C ARG A 322 -8.18 12.27 -25.20
N ASP A 323 -7.03 11.73 -24.79
CA ASP A 323 -5.70 12.25 -25.09
C ASP A 323 -4.80 11.21 -25.82
N LEU A 324 -5.38 10.19 -26.45
CA LEU A 324 -4.63 9.04 -26.99
C LEU A 324 -3.55 9.46 -28.00
N GLY A 325 -3.86 10.44 -28.86
CA GLY A 325 -2.93 10.95 -29.88
C GLY A 325 -1.72 11.70 -29.31
N ALA A 326 -1.74 12.09 -28.03
CA ALA A 326 -0.60 12.72 -27.35
C ALA A 326 0.34 11.69 -26.70
N LEU A 327 -0.06 10.42 -26.64
CA LEU A 327 0.74 9.37 -26.00
C LEU A 327 1.76 8.79 -26.98
N ALA A 328 2.99 8.63 -26.50
CA ALA A 328 4.03 7.96 -27.29
C ALA A 328 3.67 6.48 -27.53
N PRO A 329 3.85 5.96 -28.77
CA PRO A 329 3.74 4.54 -29.08
C PRO A 329 4.64 3.67 -28.20
N GLY A 330 4.23 2.41 -28.01
CA GLY A 330 4.92 1.43 -27.18
C GLY A 330 3.98 0.71 -26.21
N ALA A 331 4.49 -0.37 -25.62
CA ALA A 331 3.79 -1.21 -24.67
C ALA A 331 4.36 -1.01 -23.27
N ARG A 332 3.53 -0.59 -22.32
CA ARG A 332 3.99 -0.31 -20.94
C ARG A 332 2.85 -0.34 -19.91
N PRO A 333 3.16 -0.54 -18.62
CA PRO A 333 2.20 -0.27 -17.56
C PRO A 333 1.74 1.20 -17.62
N ALA A 334 0.48 1.46 -17.30
CA ALA A 334 -0.10 2.79 -17.26
C ALA A 334 0.35 3.53 -15.99
N VAL A 335 1.61 3.98 -15.96
CA VAL A 335 2.21 4.71 -14.85
C VAL A 335 2.55 6.13 -15.30
N ALA A 336 1.94 7.13 -14.67
CA ALA A 336 2.15 8.55 -14.95
C ALA A 336 2.01 8.92 -16.44
N VAL A 337 1.11 8.24 -17.17
CA VAL A 337 0.97 8.38 -18.63
C VAL A 337 0.35 9.70 -19.08
N LEU A 338 -0.30 10.43 -18.16
CA LEU A 338 -0.91 11.74 -18.40
C LEU A 338 -0.90 12.59 -17.11
N PRO A 339 -1.12 13.91 -17.17
CA PRO A 339 -1.24 14.74 -15.97
C PRO A 339 -2.51 14.42 -15.18
N LEU A 340 -2.45 14.45 -13.84
CA LEU A 340 -3.62 14.19 -12.96
C LEU A 340 -4.87 14.99 -13.34
N GLY A 341 -4.71 16.26 -13.71
CA GLY A 341 -5.82 17.14 -14.10
C GLY A 341 -6.65 16.61 -15.29
N ARG A 342 -6.06 15.80 -16.18
CA ARG A 342 -6.78 15.15 -17.29
C ARG A 342 -7.71 14.04 -16.79
N ALA A 343 -7.28 13.27 -15.79
CA ALA A 343 -8.14 12.28 -15.15
C ALA A 343 -9.25 12.93 -14.31
N GLU A 344 -8.95 14.04 -13.62
CA GLU A 344 -9.96 14.81 -12.88
C GLU A 344 -11.02 15.40 -13.82
N ALA A 345 -10.62 15.96 -14.97
CA ALA A 345 -11.53 16.44 -16.02
C ALA A 345 -12.39 15.30 -16.62
N ALA A 346 -11.86 14.07 -16.67
CA ALA A 346 -12.61 12.88 -17.10
C ALA A 346 -13.69 12.42 -16.10
N MET A 347 -13.74 13.02 -14.91
CA MET A 347 -14.78 12.78 -13.90
C MET A 347 -15.77 13.96 -13.76
N GLY A 348 -15.66 15.01 -14.56
CA GLY A 348 -16.43 16.24 -14.38
C GLY A 348 -17.96 16.08 -14.47
N ASP A 349 -18.44 14.99 -15.08
CA ASP A 349 -19.85 14.59 -15.18
C ASP A 349 -20.26 13.49 -14.19
N LEU A 350 -19.43 13.23 -13.18
CA LEU A 350 -19.68 12.27 -12.10
C LEU A 350 -19.86 13.00 -10.76
N ALA A 351 -20.63 12.40 -9.85
CA ALA A 351 -20.80 12.77 -8.46
C ALA A 351 -19.56 12.41 -7.64
N VAL A 352 -18.43 13.04 -7.98
CA VAL A 352 -17.16 12.90 -7.27
C VAL A 352 -16.73 14.24 -6.67
N THR A 353 -16.15 14.18 -5.47
CA THR A 353 -15.48 15.30 -4.83
C THR A 353 -13.99 14.98 -4.75
N LEU A 354 -13.16 15.95 -5.14
CA LEU A 354 -11.71 15.82 -5.15
C LEU A 354 -11.11 16.76 -4.11
N GLY A 355 -10.16 16.26 -3.34
CA GLY A 355 -9.45 17.02 -2.31
C GLY A 355 -7.95 16.88 -2.45
N ARG A 356 -7.22 17.96 -2.16
CA ARG A 356 -5.76 17.95 -2.03
C ARG A 356 -5.37 18.64 -0.73
N GLU A 357 -4.51 17.99 0.03
CA GLU A 357 -4.04 18.47 1.33
C GLU A 357 -2.52 18.32 1.39
N ALA A 358 -1.87 19.25 2.07
CA ALA A 358 -0.45 19.23 2.35
C ALA A 358 -0.25 19.53 3.84
N GLU A 359 0.51 18.68 4.53
CA GLU A 359 0.84 18.86 5.94
C GLU A 359 2.33 18.66 6.18
N PRO A 360 2.98 19.49 7.02
CA PRO A 360 4.33 19.22 7.46
C PRO A 360 4.34 17.94 8.32
N VAL A 361 5.37 17.11 8.13
CA VAL A 361 5.60 15.92 8.96
C VAL A 361 6.79 16.20 9.86
N VAL A 362 6.59 16.10 11.17
CA VAL A 362 7.69 16.21 12.14
C VAL A 362 8.02 14.80 12.62
N PRO A 363 9.26 14.29 12.40
CA PRO A 363 9.68 13.01 12.95
C PRO A 363 9.50 12.97 14.47
N LEU A 364 9.20 11.80 15.03
CA LEU A 364 8.80 11.67 16.44
C LEU A 364 9.85 12.27 17.40
N PHE A 365 11.11 12.00 17.15
CA PHE A 365 12.21 12.48 18.00
C PHE A 365 12.41 13.98 17.89
N ALA A 366 12.22 14.56 16.71
CA ALA A 366 12.22 16.01 16.54
C ALA A 366 11.07 16.65 17.33
N ALA A 367 9.87 16.03 17.32
CA ALA A 367 8.72 16.52 18.08
C ALA A 367 8.87 16.39 19.61
N VAL A 368 9.67 15.42 20.09
CA VAL A 368 9.94 15.25 21.52
C VAL A 368 11.09 16.14 21.99
N LEU A 369 12.22 16.16 21.27
CA LEU A 369 13.43 16.90 21.65
C LEU A 369 13.35 18.40 21.34
N GLY A 370 12.52 18.82 20.38
CA GLY A 370 12.46 20.21 19.96
C GLY A 370 13.82 20.71 19.44
N ALA A 371 14.28 21.85 19.95
CA ALA A 371 15.54 22.47 19.52
C ALA A 371 16.77 21.58 19.74
N ASP A 372 16.76 20.70 20.76
CA ASP A 372 17.87 19.79 21.03
C ASP A 372 18.06 18.72 19.94
N PHE A 373 17.05 18.47 19.10
CA PHE A 373 17.17 17.53 17.98
C PHE A 373 18.26 17.96 16.98
N ALA A 374 18.37 19.27 16.72
CA ALA A 374 19.40 19.81 15.82
C ALA A 374 20.82 19.65 16.39
N ARG A 375 20.95 19.57 17.72
CA ARG A 375 22.21 19.43 18.46
C ARG A 375 22.68 17.98 18.60
N LEU A 376 21.87 17.00 18.19
CA LEU A 376 22.28 15.61 18.16
C LEU A 376 23.47 15.42 17.19
N PRO A 377 24.42 14.52 17.51
CA PRO A 377 25.40 14.06 16.53
C PRO A 377 24.70 13.57 15.26
N GLU A 378 25.33 13.79 14.11
CA GLU A 378 24.73 13.53 12.80
C GLU A 378 24.24 12.10 12.64
N GLU A 379 25.05 11.13 13.08
CA GLU A 379 24.74 9.69 12.98
C GLU A 379 23.54 9.31 13.84
N VAL A 380 23.40 9.94 15.02
CA VAL A 380 22.23 9.74 15.90
C VAL A 380 21.00 10.38 15.28
N ARG A 381 21.12 11.64 14.84
CA ARG A 381 20.05 12.39 14.19
C ARG A 381 19.53 11.68 12.95
N ALA A 382 20.41 11.15 12.11
CA ALA A 382 20.06 10.43 10.89
C ALA A 382 19.18 9.21 11.15
N THR A 383 19.36 8.52 12.28
CA THR A 383 18.50 7.39 12.63
C THR A 383 17.06 7.78 12.97
N HIS A 384 16.83 9.05 13.29
CA HIS A 384 15.56 9.57 13.80
C HIS A 384 14.95 10.66 12.90
N ASP A 385 15.67 11.14 11.89
CA ASP A 385 15.20 12.08 10.87
C ASP A 385 14.58 11.34 9.67
N HIS A 386 13.39 10.78 9.85
CA HIS A 386 12.66 10.07 8.80
C HIS A 386 11.15 10.24 8.94
N ALA A 387 10.44 10.18 7.82
CA ALA A 387 8.98 10.36 7.77
C ALA A 387 8.23 9.13 7.22
N GLY A 388 8.95 8.21 6.57
CA GLY A 388 8.50 6.88 6.16
C GLY A 388 9.32 5.76 6.81
N PRO A 389 9.00 4.48 6.51
CA PRO A 389 9.72 3.34 7.07
C PRO A 389 11.23 3.38 6.79
N ARG A 390 12.04 3.14 7.83
CA ARG A 390 13.51 3.06 7.74
C ARG A 390 14.04 1.79 8.37
N ARG A 391 15.08 1.23 7.75
CA ARG A 391 15.78 0.04 8.20
C ARG A 391 17.23 0.36 8.52
N TRP A 392 17.64 -0.12 9.68
CA TRP A 392 18.98 -0.01 10.20
C TRP A 392 19.50 -1.40 10.51
N ALA A 393 20.75 -1.69 10.16
CA ALA A 393 21.37 -2.98 10.39
C ALA A 393 22.75 -2.82 11.04
N GLY A 394 23.19 -3.82 11.79
CA GLY A 394 24.50 -3.80 12.41
C GLY A 394 24.74 -5.01 13.32
N ARG A 395 25.56 -4.81 14.35
CA ARG A 395 26.00 -5.87 15.27
C ARG A 395 25.86 -5.43 16.72
N ALA A 396 25.56 -6.38 17.60
CA ALA A 396 25.50 -6.15 19.04
C ALA A 396 26.11 -7.28 19.85
N GLU A 397 26.61 -6.92 21.03
CA GLU A 397 26.87 -7.84 22.12
C GLU A 397 25.68 -7.81 23.08
N VAL A 398 25.22 -8.99 23.48
CA VAL A 398 24.08 -9.17 24.38
C VAL A 398 24.51 -9.98 25.58
N GLU A 399 24.31 -9.42 26.77
CA GLU A 399 24.53 -10.07 28.04
C GLU A 399 23.20 -10.29 28.77
N ARG A 400 23.09 -11.39 29.51
CA ARG A 400 21.88 -11.79 30.22
C ARG A 400 22.13 -12.04 31.68
N GLY A 401 21.18 -11.62 32.51
CA GLY A 401 21.11 -12.04 33.90
C GLY A 401 21.01 -13.55 34.05
N ARG A 402 21.71 -14.10 35.04
CA ARG A 402 21.68 -15.54 35.37
C ARG A 402 20.53 -15.93 36.31
N GLY A 403 19.93 -14.97 37.02
CA GLY A 403 18.86 -15.20 38.00
C GLY A 403 17.52 -15.62 37.37
N LEU A 404 16.69 -16.33 38.13
CA LEU A 404 15.36 -16.79 37.70
C LEU A 404 14.44 -15.64 37.29
N LEU A 405 14.42 -14.56 38.06
CA LEU A 405 13.65 -13.35 37.76
C LEU A 405 14.08 -12.73 36.42
N ALA A 406 15.39 -12.63 36.18
CA ALA A 406 15.92 -12.13 34.92
C ALA A 406 15.47 -12.99 33.73
N ARG A 407 15.48 -14.33 33.88
CA ARG A 407 15.00 -15.27 32.85
C ARG A 407 13.49 -15.18 32.61
N ALA A 408 12.70 -14.93 33.65
CA ALA A 408 11.25 -14.73 33.52
C ALA A 408 10.93 -13.42 32.77
N ILE A 409 11.55 -12.30 33.17
CA ILE A 409 11.38 -11.00 32.51
C ILE A 409 11.88 -11.08 31.05
N ALA A 410 13.02 -11.74 30.84
CA ALA A 410 13.57 -12.02 29.52
C ALA A 410 12.59 -12.71 28.58
N ALA A 411 11.88 -13.73 29.08
CA ALA A 411 10.89 -14.47 28.32
C ALA A 411 9.64 -13.61 28.04
N LEU A 412 9.16 -12.88 29.06
CA LEU A 412 7.99 -12.01 28.97
C LEU A 412 8.14 -10.94 27.88
N PHE A 413 9.28 -10.22 27.88
CA PHE A 413 9.57 -9.17 26.90
C PHE A 413 10.24 -9.69 25.62
N ARG A 414 10.48 -11.02 25.53
CA ARG A 414 11.14 -11.68 24.39
C ARG A 414 12.49 -11.06 24.03
N PHE A 415 13.23 -10.61 25.03
CA PHE A 415 14.55 -10.02 24.87
C PHE A 415 15.53 -10.99 24.14
N PRO A 416 16.60 -10.47 23.52
CA PRO A 416 17.56 -11.27 22.74
C PRO A 416 18.27 -12.38 23.55
N ALA A 417 18.80 -13.41 22.89
CA ALA A 417 19.67 -14.39 23.56
C ALA A 417 21.03 -13.75 23.85
N ALA A 418 21.72 -14.22 24.89
CA ALA A 418 23.10 -13.79 25.15
C ALA A 418 24.00 -14.26 23.99
N GLY A 419 24.94 -13.41 23.60
CA GLY A 419 25.84 -13.70 22.49
C GLY A 419 26.74 -12.50 22.17
N ARG A 420 27.89 -12.80 21.57
CA ARG A 420 28.78 -11.80 20.98
C ARG A 420 28.51 -11.72 19.48
N ASP A 421 28.67 -10.52 18.91
CA ASP A 421 28.50 -10.26 17.48
C ASP A 421 27.14 -10.69 16.88
N VAL A 422 26.07 -10.51 17.63
CA VAL A 422 24.70 -10.83 17.21
C VAL A 422 24.26 -9.87 16.09
N PRO A 423 23.81 -10.36 14.93
CA PRO A 423 23.22 -9.51 13.90
C PRO A 423 21.98 -8.78 14.43
N VAL A 424 21.94 -7.47 14.23
CA VAL A 424 20.82 -6.60 14.64
C VAL A 424 20.21 -5.95 13.42
N GLU A 425 18.89 -5.94 13.38
CA GLU A 425 18.11 -5.12 12.46
C GLU A 425 17.02 -4.38 13.23
N VAL A 426 16.88 -3.09 12.94
CA VAL A 426 15.85 -2.24 13.51
C VAL A 426 15.07 -1.60 12.37
N VAL A 427 13.77 -1.88 12.31
CA VAL A 427 12.84 -1.24 11.40
C VAL A 427 12.00 -0.25 12.19
N LYS A 428 12.12 1.03 11.86
CA LYS A 428 11.34 2.14 12.42
C LYS A 428 10.25 2.51 11.42
N ARG A 429 8.97 2.46 11.83
CA ARG A 429 7.82 2.80 10.98
C ARG A 429 6.99 3.91 11.60
N PRO A 430 7.02 5.11 11.04
CA PRO A 430 6.08 6.16 11.40
C PRO A 430 4.63 5.71 11.23
N VAL A 431 3.80 6.04 12.21
CA VAL A 431 2.35 5.82 12.21
C VAL A 431 1.64 7.04 12.78
N ALA A 432 0.32 7.10 12.65
CA ALA A 432 -0.46 8.16 13.28
C ALA A 432 -0.18 8.24 14.79
N GLY A 433 0.36 9.39 15.23
CA GLY A 433 0.67 9.69 16.63
C GLY A 433 1.93 9.03 17.18
N GLY A 434 2.83 8.50 16.34
CA GLY A 434 4.12 7.96 16.82
C GLY A 434 4.82 7.03 15.85
N GLU A 435 5.53 6.04 16.37
CA GLU A 435 6.31 5.09 15.59
C GLU A 435 6.11 3.66 16.09
N ILE A 436 6.21 2.69 15.20
CA ILE A 436 6.35 1.28 15.54
C ILE A 436 7.80 0.91 15.31
N TRP A 437 8.46 0.39 16.34
CA TRP A 437 9.81 -0.12 16.23
C TRP A 437 9.78 -1.63 16.30
N GLU A 438 10.48 -2.24 15.36
CA GLU A 438 10.67 -3.66 15.28
C GLU A 438 12.16 -3.96 15.33
N ARG A 439 12.56 -4.74 16.32
CA ARG A 439 13.96 -5.04 16.59
C ARG A 439 14.16 -6.54 16.48
N ARG A 440 15.10 -6.94 15.62
CA ARG A 440 15.51 -8.32 15.41
C ARG A 440 16.97 -8.47 15.82
N PHE A 441 17.23 -9.38 16.75
CA PHE A 441 18.55 -9.74 17.25
C PHE A 441 18.74 -11.23 17.02
N GLY A 442 19.51 -11.61 16.01
CA GLY A 442 19.56 -12.99 15.51
C GLY A 442 18.14 -13.52 15.22
N ALA A 443 17.76 -14.64 15.85
CA ALA A 443 16.44 -15.24 15.67
C ALA A 443 15.31 -14.60 16.52
N ARG A 444 15.65 -13.69 17.45
CA ARG A 444 14.66 -13.08 18.36
C ARG A 444 14.15 -11.77 17.77
N ARG A 445 12.82 -11.61 17.76
CA ARG A 445 12.13 -10.38 17.33
C ARG A 445 11.19 -9.90 18.43
N PHE A 446 11.21 -8.60 18.68
CA PHE A 446 10.25 -7.92 19.53
C PHE A 446 9.88 -6.57 18.93
N ARG A 447 8.72 -6.05 19.33
CA ARG A 447 8.08 -4.87 18.75
C ARG A 447 7.56 -3.97 19.84
N SER A 448 7.74 -2.67 19.69
CA SER A 448 7.14 -1.64 20.54
C SER A 448 6.41 -0.59 19.71
N ARG A 449 5.57 0.19 20.39
CA ARG A 449 4.99 1.42 19.84
C ARG A 449 5.49 2.60 20.67
N LEU A 450 6.11 3.55 20.01
CA LEU A 450 6.56 4.81 20.59
C LEU A 450 5.54 5.90 20.25
N SER A 451 5.33 6.83 21.16
CA SER A 451 4.54 8.04 20.97
C SER A 451 5.03 9.10 21.94
N GLY A 452 4.97 10.38 21.62
CA GLY A 452 5.50 11.39 22.52
C GLY A 452 5.42 12.79 21.95
N ARG A 453 5.58 13.77 22.84
CA ARG A 453 5.72 15.20 22.51
C ARG A 453 6.32 15.93 23.70
N SER A 454 7.01 17.04 23.46
CA SER A 454 7.43 17.99 24.51
C SER A 454 8.24 17.35 25.64
N GLY A 455 9.36 16.70 25.30
CA GLY A 455 10.31 16.12 26.25
C GLY A 455 9.89 14.78 26.87
N ARG A 456 8.68 14.27 26.57
CA ARG A 456 8.21 12.96 27.04
C ARG A 456 7.95 12.02 25.89
N LEU A 457 8.60 10.86 25.93
CA LEU A 457 8.37 9.73 25.06
C LEU A 457 7.68 8.61 25.86
N VAL A 458 6.78 7.87 25.22
CA VAL A 458 6.10 6.72 25.80
C VAL A 458 6.37 5.53 24.91
N GLU A 459 7.02 4.50 25.45
CA GLU A 459 7.25 3.23 24.76
C GLU A 459 6.32 2.14 25.32
N ARG A 460 5.53 1.53 24.43
CA ARG A 460 4.52 0.52 24.79
C ARG A 460 4.91 -0.87 24.28
N PHE A 461 4.85 -1.85 25.18
CA PHE A 461 5.06 -3.27 24.93
C PHE A 461 3.85 -4.06 25.43
N GLY A 462 2.91 -4.38 24.54
CA GLY A 462 1.67 -5.07 24.93
C GLY A 462 0.92 -4.31 26.04
N PRO A 463 0.69 -4.92 27.22
CA PRO A 463 0.01 -4.26 28.34
C PRO A 463 0.88 -3.23 29.08
N PHE A 464 2.20 -3.23 28.86
CA PHE A 464 3.14 -2.34 29.54
C PHE A 464 3.36 -1.04 28.76
N ALA A 465 3.46 0.08 29.46
CA ALA A 465 3.85 1.37 28.89
C ALA A 465 4.87 2.05 29.81
N PHE A 466 5.95 2.55 29.24
CA PHE A 466 7.04 3.20 29.96
C PHE A 466 7.20 4.64 29.48
N ASP A 467 7.16 5.59 30.41
CA ASP A 467 7.43 6.99 30.13
C ASP A 467 8.94 7.22 30.23
N LEU A 468 9.53 7.70 29.15
CA LEU A 468 10.94 7.92 28.97
C LEU A 468 11.17 9.42 28.78
N GLY A 469 12.17 9.96 29.47
CA GLY A 469 12.74 11.26 29.11
C GLY A 469 13.64 11.10 27.89
N LEU A 470 13.90 12.21 27.19
CA LEU A 470 14.97 12.29 26.19
C LEU A 470 15.85 13.48 26.55
N GLU A 471 17.10 13.21 26.91
CA GLU A 471 18.02 14.21 27.44
C GLU A 471 19.34 14.17 26.66
N LEU A 472 19.73 15.29 26.07
CA LEU A 472 21.05 15.43 25.44
C LEU A 472 22.08 15.82 26.52
N ARG A 473 23.04 14.94 26.78
CA ARG A 473 24.14 15.18 27.73
C ARG A 473 25.43 14.63 27.13
N ASP A 474 26.51 15.40 27.21
CA ASP A 474 27.85 14.99 26.79
C ASP A 474 27.92 14.42 25.35
N GLY A 475 27.12 14.99 24.43
CA GLY A 475 27.05 14.52 23.04
C GLY A 475 26.31 13.18 22.85
N ALA A 476 25.68 12.64 23.88
CA ALA A 476 24.88 11.43 23.83
C ALA A 476 23.40 11.72 24.15
N LEU A 477 22.49 10.97 23.52
CA LEU A 477 21.07 11.01 23.81
C LEU A 477 20.74 9.95 24.87
N HIS A 478 20.36 10.39 26.06
CA HIS A 478 19.99 9.54 27.19
C HIS A 478 18.48 9.37 27.29
N TRP A 479 18.05 8.16 27.69
CA TRP A 479 16.65 7.76 27.77
C TRP A 479 16.28 7.32 29.20
N PRO A 480 16.25 8.23 30.19
CA PRO A 480 15.91 7.87 31.56
C PRO A 480 14.47 7.38 31.67
N LEU A 481 14.27 6.29 32.41
CA LEU A 481 12.93 5.80 32.76
C LEU A 481 12.31 6.69 33.85
N LEU A 482 11.21 7.36 33.53
CA LEU A 482 10.51 8.26 34.44
C LEU A 482 9.39 7.55 35.21
N ALA A 483 8.61 6.72 34.52
CA ALA A 483 7.48 5.99 35.10
C ALA A 483 7.12 4.76 34.25
N GLY A 484 6.33 3.84 34.83
CA GLY A 484 5.80 2.69 34.11
C GLY A 484 4.34 2.43 34.46
N ARG A 485 3.61 1.80 33.54
CA ARG A 485 2.23 1.37 33.69
C ARG A 485 2.06 -0.06 33.20
N CYS A 486 1.18 -0.82 33.83
CA CYS A 486 0.71 -2.13 33.37
C CYS A 486 -0.81 -2.12 33.31
N LEU A 487 -1.40 -2.46 32.15
CA LEU A 487 -2.85 -2.41 31.91
C LEU A 487 -3.47 -1.03 32.21
N GLY A 488 -2.68 0.03 32.08
CA GLY A 488 -3.09 1.42 32.35
C GLY A 488 -2.88 1.88 33.80
N LEU A 489 -2.60 0.97 34.73
CA LEU A 489 -2.34 1.31 36.14
C LEU A 489 -0.87 1.65 36.37
N PRO A 490 -0.54 2.70 37.16
CA PRO A 490 0.84 3.06 37.46
C PRO A 490 1.53 1.95 38.25
N LEU A 491 2.73 1.60 37.84
CA LEU A 491 3.59 0.67 38.57
C LEU A 491 4.25 1.41 39.74
N PRO A 492 4.27 0.84 40.95
CA PRO A 492 5.04 1.39 42.05
C PRO A 492 6.52 1.54 41.68
N ARG A 493 7.20 2.57 42.21
CA ARG A 493 8.61 2.84 41.88
C ARG A 493 9.52 1.64 42.15
N TRP A 494 9.25 0.90 43.22
CA TRP A 494 9.99 -0.31 43.58
C TRP A 494 9.76 -1.50 42.62
N CYS A 495 8.78 -1.44 41.71
CA CYS A 495 8.62 -2.44 40.63
C CYS A 495 9.36 -2.08 39.35
N LEU A 496 9.79 -0.82 39.19
CA LEU A 496 10.37 -0.35 37.94
C LEU A 496 11.80 -0.85 37.80
N PRO A 497 12.17 -1.40 36.62
CA PRO A 497 13.56 -1.73 36.37
C PRO A 497 14.40 -0.45 36.34
N CYS A 498 15.64 -0.52 36.81
CA CYS A 498 16.60 0.54 36.51
C CYS A 498 17.05 0.38 35.05
N VAL A 499 16.89 1.43 34.25
CA VAL A 499 17.23 1.43 32.82
C VAL A 499 18.31 2.47 32.56
N VAL A 500 19.43 2.02 32.00
CA VAL A 500 20.49 2.89 31.49
C VAL A 500 20.51 2.73 29.99
N ALA A 501 19.90 3.67 29.28
CA ALA A 501 19.82 3.68 27.82
C ALA A 501 20.43 4.97 27.27
N ARG A 502 21.40 4.83 26.37
CA ARG A 502 22.05 5.94 25.67
C ARG A 502 22.34 5.61 24.21
N GLU A 503 22.31 6.64 23.37
CA GLU A 503 22.69 6.61 21.97
C GLU A 503 23.79 7.65 21.73
N VAL A 504 24.85 7.28 21.01
CA VAL A 504 26.03 8.12 20.78
C VAL A 504 26.58 7.91 19.39
N ALA A 505 27.29 8.90 18.86
CA ALA A 505 28.12 8.74 17.68
C ALA A 505 29.55 8.41 18.10
N GLU A 506 30.06 7.25 17.71
CA GLU A 506 31.44 6.83 17.95
C GLU A 506 32.04 6.25 16.67
N ALA A 507 33.23 6.73 16.29
CA ALA A 507 33.92 6.31 15.07
C ALA A 507 33.05 6.41 13.79
N GLY A 508 32.30 7.51 13.65
CA GLY A 508 31.43 7.76 12.49
C GLY A 508 30.20 6.85 12.39
N ARG A 509 29.81 6.18 13.49
CA ARG A 509 28.68 5.25 13.51
C ARG A 509 27.75 5.56 14.66
N PHE A 510 26.46 5.32 14.43
CA PHE A 510 25.46 5.26 15.50
C PHE A 510 25.75 4.06 16.39
N ARG A 511 25.91 4.30 17.69
CA ARG A 511 26.03 3.28 18.72
C ARG A 511 24.93 3.41 19.76
N PHE A 512 24.43 2.26 20.19
CA PHE A 512 23.42 2.16 21.24
C PHE A 512 23.97 1.32 22.40
N HIS A 513 23.56 1.70 23.60
CA HIS A 513 23.86 0.97 24.82
C HIS A 513 22.61 0.98 25.69
N VAL A 514 22.08 -0.20 26.00
CA VAL A 514 20.89 -0.36 26.85
C VAL A 514 21.16 -1.43 27.90
N GLU A 515 21.02 -1.05 29.16
CA GLU A 515 21.07 -1.94 30.30
C GLU A 515 19.76 -1.87 31.07
N MET A 516 19.27 -3.02 31.49
CA MET A 516 18.10 -3.15 32.32
C MET A 516 18.44 -4.01 33.53
N HIS A 517 18.24 -3.47 34.72
CA HIS A 517 18.50 -4.11 36.00
C HIS A 517 17.19 -4.35 36.75
N ALA A 518 17.16 -5.45 37.51
CA ALA A 518 16.00 -5.79 38.32
C ALA A 518 15.78 -4.76 39.43
N PRO A 519 14.51 -4.43 39.73
CA PRO A 519 14.18 -3.47 40.79
C PRO A 519 14.74 -3.83 42.16
N PHE A 520 14.79 -5.13 42.47
CA PHE A 520 15.28 -5.67 43.74
C PHE A 520 16.61 -6.40 43.53
N GLY A 521 17.63 -6.02 44.30
CA GLY A 521 18.96 -6.64 44.26
C GLY A 521 19.86 -6.21 43.09
N GLY A 522 19.41 -5.31 42.21
CA GLY A 522 20.23 -4.70 41.15
C GLY A 522 20.77 -5.66 40.08
N GLY A 523 20.35 -6.93 40.13
CA GLY A 523 20.82 -7.96 39.22
C GLY A 523 20.50 -7.60 37.78
N LEU A 524 21.49 -7.74 36.90
CA LEU A 524 21.32 -7.54 35.46
C LEU A 524 20.15 -8.40 34.94
N ILE A 525 19.24 -7.82 34.16
CA ILE A 525 18.22 -8.56 33.39
C ILE A 525 18.75 -8.80 31.98
N VAL A 526 19.13 -7.72 31.31
CA VAL A 526 19.72 -7.74 29.98
C VAL A 526 20.57 -6.48 29.78
N ALA A 527 21.72 -6.64 29.15
CA ALA A 527 22.47 -5.53 28.57
C ALA A 527 22.67 -5.82 27.09
N TYR A 528 22.50 -4.83 26.23
CA TYR A 528 22.90 -4.92 24.84
C TYR A 528 23.55 -3.62 24.38
N ARG A 529 24.70 -3.77 23.73
CA ARG A 529 25.49 -2.67 23.18
C ARG A 529 25.89 -3.02 21.76
N GLY A 530 25.85 -2.04 20.86
CA GLY A 530 26.10 -2.30 19.45
C GLY A 530 26.12 -1.04 18.61
N TRP A 531 26.18 -1.24 17.31
CA TRP A 531 26.13 -0.17 16.32
C TRP A 531 25.11 -0.50 15.24
N LEU A 532 24.58 0.54 14.59
CA LEU A 532 23.72 0.42 13.41
C LEU A 532 24.20 1.36 12.31
N ALA A 533 23.97 0.95 11.07
CA ALA A 533 24.12 1.77 9.86
C ALA A 533 22.87 1.63 9.00
N ALA A 534 22.66 2.57 8.07
CA ALA A 534 21.58 2.47 7.11
C ALA A 534 21.75 1.19 6.28
N ALA A 535 20.65 0.46 6.07
CA ALA A 535 20.70 -0.83 5.38
C ALA A 535 21.12 -0.64 3.91
N GLY A 536 22.37 -0.98 3.56
CA GLY A 536 22.98 -0.74 2.24
C GLY A 536 24.23 0.14 2.25
N ALA A 537 24.65 0.65 3.42
CA ALA A 537 25.87 1.43 3.59
C ALA A 537 27.14 0.58 3.88
N ASP A 538 27.02 -0.74 3.93
CA ASP A 538 28.14 -1.68 4.08
C ASP A 538 28.18 -2.61 2.86
N GLY A 539 29.05 -2.32 1.88
CA GLY A 539 29.34 -3.18 0.72
C GLY A 539 29.19 -2.49 -0.61
#